data_AF-A0A2M9CJM3-F1
#
_entry.id   AF-A0A2M9CJM3-F1
#
_cell.length_a   1.000
_cell.length_b   1.000
_cell.length_c   1.000
_cell.angle_alpha   90.00
_cell.angle_beta   90.00
_cell.angle_gamma   90.00
#
_symmetry.space_group_name_H-M   'P 1'
#
loop_
_entity.id
_entity.type
_entity.pdbx_description
1 polymer ?
#
loop_
_entity_poly.entity_id
_entity_poly.type
_entity_poly.pdbx_seq_one_letter_code
_entity_poly.pdbx_strand_id
1 'polypeptide(L)'
;MDPFLATPASDDDRWLADRLDSNDAMHCVVPRRFEAYARVFPPVHRRRFDPDGWAMIDEQRMSWAQIADETGTVAHPLMQWDRIAPSSEERDGAGRVTSTAEPQPGWAPVELVQQLVRLLLPHTSTPDAVVAGMWEGYGELREGGSWQILLWAGDGPAPEPPPRTYPELAYPTLALPQRSHHLFTADGRAVATGDPAEWFTGIGRAPSLVWPHDRSWTIVSEVDWDTVVVAGSRAAIDAVLADDTLETAEIPAGADLSSLGDRINPARTDNPSPPR
;
A
#
# COMPACT_ATOMS: atom_id res chain seq x y z
N MET A 1 -4.51 -17.34 -22.16
CA MET A 1 -4.93 -17.84 -20.84
C MET A 1 -4.91 -16.65 -19.90
N ASP A 2 -5.92 -16.50 -19.06
CA ASP A 2 -5.99 -15.43 -18.06
C ASP A 2 -4.85 -15.62 -17.04
N PRO A 3 -3.94 -14.64 -16.89
CA PRO A 3 -2.82 -14.75 -15.96
C PRO A 3 -3.23 -14.48 -14.50
N PHE A 4 -4.48 -14.11 -14.20
CA PHE A 4 -4.98 -13.82 -12.86
C PHE A 4 -6.18 -14.71 -12.53
N LEU A 5 -5.91 -15.91 -12.06
CA LEU A 5 -6.96 -16.87 -11.73
C LEU A 5 -7.35 -16.74 -10.26
N ALA A 6 -8.62 -16.43 -9.99
CA ALA A 6 -9.17 -16.56 -8.65
C ALA A 6 -9.02 -18.01 -8.20
N THR A 7 -8.42 -18.21 -7.02
CA THR A 7 -8.18 -19.54 -6.46
C THR A 7 -8.74 -19.61 -5.05
N PRO A 8 -9.50 -20.66 -4.70
CA PRO A 8 -9.92 -20.84 -3.32
C PRO A 8 -8.70 -20.97 -2.42
N ALA A 9 -8.76 -20.36 -1.23
CA ALA A 9 -7.71 -20.55 -0.24
C ALA A 9 -7.55 -22.05 0.06
N SER A 10 -6.31 -22.54 -0.06
CA SER A 10 -5.94 -23.92 0.22
C SER A 10 -5.37 -24.04 1.64
N ASP A 11 -5.25 -25.26 2.16
CA ASP A 11 -4.54 -25.50 3.42
C ASP A 11 -3.07 -25.04 3.34
N ASP A 12 -2.48 -25.05 2.14
CA ASP A 12 -1.12 -24.56 1.92
C ASP A 12 -1.00 -23.04 2.06
N ASP A 13 -2.10 -22.27 2.07
CA ASP A 13 -2.06 -20.81 2.26
C ASP A 13 -2.12 -20.42 3.75
N ARG A 14 -2.49 -21.35 4.63
CA ARG A 14 -2.64 -21.11 6.08
C ARG A 14 -1.32 -20.87 6.81
N TRP A 15 -0.18 -21.18 6.16
CA TRP A 15 1.15 -20.89 6.71
C TRP A 15 1.31 -19.43 7.14
N LEU A 16 0.64 -18.52 6.43
CA LEU A 16 0.70 -17.08 6.69
C LEU A 16 0.13 -16.81 8.09
N ALA A 17 -1.09 -17.30 8.35
CA ALA A 17 -1.77 -17.18 9.64
C ALA A 17 -0.94 -17.73 10.81
N ASP A 18 -0.27 -18.88 10.62
CA ASP A 18 0.57 -19.50 11.65
C ASP A 18 1.82 -18.66 12.02
N ARG A 19 2.21 -17.72 11.15
CA ARG A 19 3.38 -16.85 11.36
C ARG A 19 3.01 -15.46 11.83
N LEU A 20 1.72 -15.11 11.89
CA LEU A 20 1.23 -13.85 12.41
C LEU A 20 1.12 -13.87 13.95
N ASP A 21 1.13 -12.68 14.53
CA ASP A 21 0.92 -12.42 15.94
C ASP A 21 -0.50 -11.90 16.20
N SER A 22 -0.93 -12.01 17.46
CA SER A 22 -2.18 -11.40 17.94
C SER A 22 -1.93 -10.08 18.69
N ASN A 23 -0.75 -9.48 18.56
CA ASN A 23 -0.38 -8.19 19.17
C ASN A 23 -0.46 -7.06 18.13
N ASP A 24 -0.19 -5.81 18.52
CA ASP A 24 -0.27 -4.64 17.63
C ASP A 24 1.05 -4.31 16.91
N ALA A 25 2.10 -5.14 17.06
CA ALA A 25 3.36 -4.94 16.34
C ALA A 25 3.19 -5.36 14.87
N MET A 26 4.20 -5.11 14.02
CA MET A 26 4.07 -5.39 12.59
C MET A 26 3.69 -6.84 12.27
N HIS A 27 3.96 -7.77 13.18
CA HIS A 27 3.65 -9.18 13.00
C HIS A 27 2.16 -9.53 13.09
N CYS A 28 1.28 -8.58 13.41
CA CYS A 28 -0.17 -8.76 13.26
C CYS A 28 -0.58 -9.08 11.81
N VAL A 29 0.18 -8.57 10.84
CA VAL A 29 -0.06 -8.78 9.39
C VAL A 29 1.18 -9.18 8.60
N VAL A 30 2.40 -8.94 9.12
CA VAL A 30 3.66 -9.33 8.47
C VAL A 30 4.16 -10.65 9.07
N PRO A 31 4.35 -11.72 8.28
CA PRO A 31 4.79 -13.00 8.81
C PRO A 31 6.17 -12.95 9.47
N ARG A 32 6.30 -13.67 10.58
CA ARG A 32 7.59 -13.89 11.24
C ARG A 32 8.49 -14.84 10.45
N ARG A 33 9.75 -14.93 10.92
CA ARG A 33 10.76 -15.92 10.48
C ARG A 33 11.32 -15.70 9.07
N PHE A 34 11.18 -14.48 8.54
CA PHE A 34 12.04 -14.03 7.44
C PHE A 34 13.38 -13.56 7.99
N GLU A 35 14.41 -13.57 7.15
CA GLU A 35 15.77 -13.15 7.54
C GLU A 35 15.87 -11.64 7.69
N ALA A 36 15.01 -10.89 7.00
CA ALA A 36 15.10 -9.45 6.84
C ALA A 36 13.73 -8.83 6.55
N TYR A 37 13.58 -7.55 6.90
CA TYR A 37 12.37 -6.76 6.71
C TYR A 37 12.72 -5.34 6.24
N ALA A 38 12.05 -4.84 5.21
CA ALA A 38 12.14 -3.45 4.77
C ALA A 38 10.76 -2.78 4.85
N ARG A 39 10.75 -1.55 5.35
CA ARG A 39 9.63 -0.62 5.18
C ARG A 39 9.88 0.19 3.92
N VAL A 40 8.84 0.32 3.11
CA VAL A 40 8.83 1.08 1.88
C VAL A 40 7.83 2.22 2.06
N PHE A 41 8.29 3.44 1.83
CA PHE A 41 7.53 4.66 2.03
C PHE A 41 6.97 5.11 0.68
N PRO A 42 5.65 4.95 0.43
CA PRO A 42 5.07 5.46 -0.80
C PRO A 42 5.25 6.98 -0.87
N PRO A 43 5.53 7.51 -2.07
CA PRO A 43 5.64 8.94 -2.25
C PRO A 43 4.32 9.64 -1.95
N VAL A 44 4.40 10.89 -1.51
CA VAL A 44 3.23 11.76 -1.33
C VAL A 44 3.23 12.87 -2.38
N HIS A 45 2.03 13.38 -2.69
CA HIS A 45 1.86 14.41 -3.71
C HIS A 45 1.59 15.76 -3.04
N ARG A 46 2.50 16.72 -3.23
CA ARG A 46 2.28 18.12 -2.89
C ARG A 46 1.63 18.83 -4.06
N ARG A 47 0.46 19.41 -3.84
CA ARG A 47 -0.31 20.11 -4.87
C ARG A 47 -0.45 21.57 -4.51
N ARG A 48 -0.32 22.42 -5.52
CA ARG A 48 -0.57 23.85 -5.42
C ARG A 48 -1.77 24.22 -6.26
N PHE A 49 -2.68 24.98 -5.67
CA PHE A 49 -3.91 25.42 -6.31
C PHE A 49 -3.91 26.93 -6.50
N ASP A 50 -4.72 27.41 -7.45
CA ASP A 50 -5.00 28.82 -7.62
C ASP A 50 -5.69 29.44 -6.39
N PRO A 51 -5.76 30.78 -6.29
CA PRO A 51 -6.28 31.43 -5.08
C PRO A 51 -7.72 31.05 -4.75
N ASP A 52 -8.51 30.72 -5.77
CA ASP A 52 -9.91 30.30 -5.66
C ASP A 52 -10.05 28.79 -5.35
N GLY A 53 -8.97 28.01 -5.47
CA GLY A 53 -8.90 26.59 -5.10
C GLY A 53 -9.47 25.61 -6.14
N TRP A 54 -9.79 26.08 -7.35
CA TRP A 54 -10.46 25.28 -8.38
C TRP A 54 -9.50 24.64 -9.38
N ALA A 55 -8.33 25.25 -9.59
CA ALA A 55 -7.35 24.77 -10.56
C ALA A 55 -6.05 24.37 -9.88
N MET A 56 -5.61 23.14 -10.11
CA MET A 56 -4.26 22.71 -9.75
C MET A 56 -3.26 23.39 -10.69
N ILE A 57 -2.33 24.15 -10.12
CA ILE A 57 -1.26 24.86 -10.81
C ILE A 57 -0.05 23.95 -10.99
N ASP A 58 0.27 23.17 -9.95
CA ASP A 58 1.48 22.37 -9.87
C ASP A 58 1.28 21.14 -8.98
N GLU A 59 2.00 20.07 -9.27
CA GLU A 59 2.06 18.85 -8.46
C GLU A 59 3.51 18.35 -8.39
N GLN A 60 3.99 18.11 -7.18
CA GLN A 60 5.31 17.60 -6.89
C GLN A 60 5.21 16.28 -6.12
N ARG A 61 5.95 15.27 -6.57
CA ARG A 61 6.16 14.01 -5.84
C ARG A 61 7.24 14.24 -4.78
N MET A 62 6.92 13.95 -3.52
CA MET A 62 7.78 14.14 -2.36
C MET A 62 8.07 12.80 -1.69
N SER A 63 9.30 12.61 -1.21
CA SER A 63 9.64 11.56 -0.25
C SER A 63 9.28 11.99 1.17
N TRP A 64 9.09 11.02 2.06
CA TRP A 64 8.86 11.28 3.47
C TRP A 64 10.06 11.95 4.12
N ALA A 65 11.28 11.61 3.72
CA ALA A 65 12.49 12.27 4.18
C ALA A 65 12.53 13.76 3.78
N GLN A 66 12.05 14.12 2.59
CA GLN A 66 11.90 15.53 2.19
C GLN A 66 10.87 16.25 3.05
N ILE A 67 9.72 15.60 3.33
CA ILE A 67 8.71 16.14 4.23
C ILE A 67 9.29 16.34 5.63
N ALA A 68 10.05 15.37 6.14
CA ALA A 68 10.64 15.44 7.47
C ALA A 68 11.66 16.59 7.58
N ASP A 69 12.52 16.75 6.58
CA ASP A 69 13.49 17.86 6.50
C ASP A 69 12.79 19.23 6.52
N GLU A 70 11.72 19.39 5.74
CA GLU A 70 10.95 20.63 5.67
C GLU A 70 10.18 20.95 6.95
N THR A 71 9.67 19.93 7.66
CA THR A 71 8.96 20.11 8.93
C THR A 71 9.88 20.16 10.15
N GLY A 72 11.20 20.04 9.95
CA GLY A 72 12.19 20.01 11.03
C GLY A 72 12.08 18.77 11.91
N THR A 73 11.53 17.69 11.36
CA THR A 73 11.48 16.36 11.99
C THR A 73 12.60 15.48 11.45
N VAL A 74 12.76 14.28 12.01
CA VAL A 74 13.83 13.37 11.67
C VAL A 74 13.28 12.24 10.80
N ALA A 75 13.87 12.03 9.62
CA ALA A 75 13.62 10.84 8.82
C ALA A 75 14.27 9.62 9.47
N HIS A 76 13.50 8.56 9.73
CA HIS A 76 14.01 7.31 10.29
C HIS A 76 13.08 6.12 9.96
N PRO A 77 13.53 4.86 10.12
CA PRO A 77 12.76 3.69 9.65
C PRO A 77 11.36 3.51 10.28
N LEU A 78 11.16 4.08 11.47
CA LEU A 78 9.92 3.98 12.25
C LEU A 78 9.12 5.29 12.27
N MET A 79 9.48 6.28 11.44
CA MET A 79 8.76 7.55 11.38
C MET A 79 7.32 7.29 10.98
N GLN A 80 6.37 8.02 11.56
CA GLN A 80 4.95 7.91 11.20
C GLN A 80 4.51 9.19 10.49
N TRP A 81 3.61 9.06 9.49
CA TRP A 81 3.16 10.22 8.73
C TRP A 81 2.57 11.29 9.65
N ASP A 82 1.78 10.89 10.64
CA ASP A 82 1.18 11.80 11.64
C ASP A 82 2.22 12.59 12.45
N ARG A 83 3.50 12.18 12.46
CA ARG A 83 4.56 12.91 13.18
C ARG A 83 5.40 13.81 12.29
N ILE A 84 5.53 13.48 11.00
CA ILE A 84 6.36 14.24 10.07
C ILE A 84 5.55 15.19 9.17
N ALA A 85 4.24 14.97 9.01
CA ALA A 85 3.38 15.74 8.11
C ALA A 85 3.27 17.22 8.53
N PRO A 86 3.13 18.15 7.57
CA PRO A 86 2.97 19.58 7.85
C PRO A 86 1.67 19.88 8.62
N SER A 87 1.68 20.94 9.43
CA SER A 87 0.58 21.22 10.38
C SER A 87 -0.74 21.66 9.72
N SER A 88 -0.69 22.22 8.51
CA SER A 88 -1.86 22.74 7.81
C SER A 88 -1.57 23.00 6.33
N GLU A 89 -2.62 23.25 5.54
CA GLU A 89 -2.47 23.87 4.23
C GLU A 89 -1.80 25.25 4.36
N GLU A 90 -0.85 25.53 3.48
CA GLU A 90 -0.13 26.79 3.44
C GLU A 90 -0.73 27.72 2.39
N ARG A 91 -0.91 29.00 2.74
CA ARG A 91 -1.38 30.01 1.79
C ARG A 91 -0.30 31.07 1.56
N ASP A 92 0.09 31.27 0.30
CA ASP A 92 1.10 32.27 -0.05
C ASP A 92 0.54 33.70 -0.09
N GLY A 93 1.41 34.69 -0.30
CA GLY A 93 1.01 36.10 -0.39
C GLY A 93 0.10 36.46 -1.58
N ALA A 94 -0.04 35.56 -2.55
CA ALA A 94 -0.99 35.69 -3.66
C ALA A 94 -2.31 34.92 -3.40
N GLY A 95 -2.46 34.33 -2.22
CA GLY A 95 -3.63 33.55 -1.84
C GLY A 95 -3.63 32.12 -2.34
N ARG A 96 -2.56 31.61 -2.98
CA ARG A 96 -2.52 30.23 -3.51
C ARG A 96 -2.36 29.24 -2.37
N VAL A 97 -3.07 28.12 -2.45
CA VAL A 97 -3.05 27.08 -1.42
C VAL A 97 -2.07 25.97 -1.82
N THR A 98 -1.21 25.57 -0.90
CA THR A 98 -0.35 24.39 -1.03
C THR A 98 -0.81 23.36 -0.01
N SER A 99 -1.09 22.15 -0.48
CA SER A 99 -1.54 21.03 0.34
C SER A 99 -0.71 19.80 0.01
N THR A 100 -0.30 19.06 1.04
CA THR A 100 0.43 17.80 0.87
C THR A 100 -0.54 16.67 1.14
N ALA A 101 -0.80 15.84 0.13
CA ALA A 101 -1.73 14.73 0.25
C ALA A 101 -1.21 13.74 1.30
N GLU A 102 -2.09 13.36 2.23
CA GLU A 102 -1.79 12.30 3.18
C GLU A 102 -1.71 10.95 2.44
N PRO A 103 -0.71 10.11 2.75
CA PRO A 103 -0.67 8.75 2.23
C PRO A 103 -1.90 8.01 2.72
N GLN A 104 -2.65 7.42 1.79
CA GLN A 104 -3.90 6.77 2.12
C GLN A 104 -3.64 5.41 2.77
N PRO A 105 -4.07 5.18 4.03
CA PRO A 105 -3.88 3.90 4.68
C PRO A 105 -4.51 2.76 3.86
N GLY A 106 -3.82 1.62 3.75
CA GLY A 106 -4.31 0.45 3.02
C GLY A 106 -4.26 0.52 1.51
N TRP A 107 -3.56 1.50 0.98
CA TRP A 107 -3.41 1.66 -0.45
C TRP A 107 -1.93 1.69 -0.83
N ALA A 108 -1.43 0.54 -1.30
CA ALA A 108 -0.17 0.52 -2.02
C ALA A 108 -0.40 1.02 -3.47
N PRO A 109 0.37 2.01 -3.96
CA PRO A 109 0.33 2.36 -5.38
C PRO A 109 0.61 1.13 -6.24
N VAL A 110 -0.11 0.98 -7.36
CA VAL A 110 0.04 -0.21 -8.21
C VAL A 110 1.46 -0.30 -8.76
N GLU A 111 2.01 0.84 -9.19
CA GLU A 111 3.35 0.96 -9.72
C GLU A 111 4.40 0.54 -8.68
N LEU A 112 4.13 0.80 -7.40
CA LEU A 112 4.97 0.37 -6.29
C LEU A 112 4.95 -1.15 -6.14
N VAL A 113 3.76 -1.77 -6.14
CA VAL A 113 3.67 -3.24 -6.07
C VAL A 113 4.32 -3.90 -7.29
N GLN A 114 4.09 -3.38 -8.49
CA GLN A 114 4.75 -3.85 -9.71
C GLN A 114 6.28 -3.80 -9.58
N GLN A 115 6.80 -2.68 -9.08
CA GLN A 115 8.23 -2.48 -8.88
C GLN A 115 8.81 -3.45 -7.85
N LEU A 116 8.15 -3.59 -6.69
CA LEU A 116 8.58 -4.53 -5.66
C LEU A 116 8.58 -5.97 -6.17
N VAL A 117 7.52 -6.39 -6.90
CA VAL A 117 7.50 -7.73 -7.50
C VAL A 117 8.64 -7.89 -8.50
N ARG A 118 8.92 -6.91 -9.39
CA ARG A 118 10.06 -6.96 -10.30
C ARG A 118 11.39 -7.20 -9.57
N LEU A 119 11.63 -6.51 -8.46
CA LEU A 119 12.85 -6.65 -7.65
C LEU A 119 12.92 -8.01 -6.95
N LEU A 120 11.78 -8.58 -6.55
CA LEU A 120 11.72 -9.80 -5.74
C LEU A 120 11.66 -11.10 -6.56
N LEU A 121 11.21 -11.05 -7.83
CA LEU A 121 11.14 -12.23 -8.71
C LEU A 121 12.45 -13.03 -8.84
N PRO A 122 13.65 -12.40 -8.92
CA PRO A 122 14.91 -13.14 -8.94
C PRO A 122 15.22 -13.92 -7.65
N HIS A 123 14.49 -13.63 -6.56
CA HIS A 123 14.71 -14.20 -5.22
C HIS A 123 13.66 -15.26 -4.85
N THR A 124 13.05 -15.90 -5.84
CA THR A 124 12.14 -17.04 -5.65
C THR A 124 12.46 -18.15 -6.65
N SER A 125 12.21 -19.39 -6.26
CA SER A 125 12.22 -20.56 -7.12
C SER A 125 10.91 -20.76 -7.89
N THR A 126 9.86 -19.99 -7.57
CA THR A 126 8.54 -20.05 -8.19
C THR A 126 8.08 -18.67 -8.73
N PRO A 127 8.84 -18.04 -9.65
CA PRO A 127 8.52 -16.69 -10.15
C PRO A 127 7.21 -16.62 -10.94
N ASP A 128 6.81 -17.73 -11.57
CA ASP A 128 5.59 -17.82 -12.38
C ASP A 128 4.35 -18.23 -11.56
N ALA A 129 4.51 -18.42 -10.24
CA ALA A 129 3.45 -18.82 -9.33
C ALA A 129 3.45 -17.94 -8.08
N VAL A 130 2.79 -16.80 -8.19
CA VAL A 130 2.59 -15.82 -7.12
C VAL A 130 1.14 -15.88 -6.66
N VAL A 131 0.93 -15.76 -5.36
CA VAL A 131 -0.37 -15.57 -4.74
C VAL A 131 -0.54 -14.09 -4.40
N ALA A 132 -1.67 -13.53 -4.77
CA ALA A 132 -2.10 -12.19 -4.43
C ALA A 132 -3.36 -12.26 -3.55
N GLY A 133 -3.29 -11.65 -2.37
CA GLY A 133 -4.42 -11.53 -1.46
C GLY A 133 -5.06 -10.16 -1.58
N MET A 134 -6.35 -10.12 -1.87
CA MET A 134 -7.16 -8.90 -1.87
C MET A 134 -8.06 -8.88 -0.63
N TRP A 135 -7.97 -7.85 0.19
CA TRP A 135 -8.81 -7.72 1.38
C TRP A 135 -10.29 -7.58 1.00
N GLU A 136 -11.17 -8.38 1.63
CA GLU A 136 -12.62 -8.41 1.34
C GLU A 136 -13.34 -7.08 1.64
N GLY A 137 -12.73 -6.20 2.43
CA GLY A 137 -13.30 -4.93 2.85
C GLY A 137 -13.17 -3.81 1.81
N TYR A 138 -12.42 -4.03 0.73
CA TYR A 138 -12.44 -3.12 -0.42
C TYR A 138 -13.84 -3.18 -1.06
N GLY A 139 -14.54 -2.04 -1.07
CA GLY A 139 -15.95 -1.94 -1.47
C GLY A 139 -16.21 -2.42 -2.90
N GLU A 140 -15.19 -2.43 -3.73
CA GLU A 140 -15.16 -2.99 -5.08
C GLU A 140 -15.42 -4.51 -5.12
N LEU A 141 -15.34 -5.22 -3.99
CA LEU A 141 -15.60 -6.68 -3.92
C LEU A 141 -17.02 -7.03 -3.45
N ARG A 142 -17.88 -6.04 -3.21
CA ARG A 142 -19.27 -6.24 -2.72
C ARG A 142 -20.30 -5.77 -3.75
N GLU A 143 -21.45 -6.44 -3.79
CA GLU A 143 -22.61 -5.99 -4.57
C GLU A 143 -23.02 -4.56 -4.16
N GLY A 144 -22.97 -3.62 -5.11
CA GLY A 144 -23.29 -2.21 -4.87
C GLY A 144 -22.25 -1.40 -4.08
N GLY A 145 -21.04 -1.94 -3.85
CA GLY A 145 -20.07 -1.37 -2.90
C GLY A 145 -19.07 -0.33 -3.42
N SER A 146 -19.13 0.09 -4.70
CA SER A 146 -18.22 1.12 -5.23
C SER A 146 -18.93 2.47 -5.40
N TRP A 147 -18.40 3.52 -4.77
CA TRP A 147 -18.73 4.90 -5.13
C TRP A 147 -17.88 5.34 -6.32
N GLN A 148 -18.51 5.83 -7.39
CA GLN A 148 -17.81 6.44 -8.51
C GLN A 148 -17.98 7.96 -8.45
N ILE A 149 -16.87 8.68 -8.45
CA ILE A 149 -16.86 10.14 -8.66
C ILE A 149 -16.50 10.39 -10.11
N LEU A 150 -17.49 10.77 -10.92
CA LEU A 150 -17.29 11.21 -12.28
C LEU A 150 -17.12 12.74 -12.29
N LEU A 151 -15.91 13.20 -12.56
CA LEU A 151 -15.67 14.60 -12.88
C LEU A 151 -15.91 14.79 -14.38
N TRP A 152 -16.94 15.53 -14.74
CA TRP A 152 -17.33 15.80 -16.12
C TRP A 152 -17.33 17.31 -16.37
N ALA A 153 -16.66 17.72 -17.46
CA ALA A 153 -16.60 19.11 -17.91
C ALA A 153 -17.10 19.19 -19.36
N GLY A 154 -18.33 19.64 -19.54
CA GLY A 154 -18.96 19.92 -20.84
C GLY A 154 -20.24 20.74 -20.65
N ASP A 155 -20.97 20.98 -21.75
CA ASP A 155 -22.24 21.74 -21.74
C ASP A 155 -23.51 20.85 -21.83
N GLY A 156 -23.38 19.52 -21.69
CA GLY A 156 -24.46 18.53 -21.71
C GLY A 156 -24.81 17.87 -20.36
N PRO A 157 -25.57 16.77 -20.33
CA PRO A 157 -25.64 15.92 -19.14
C PRO A 157 -24.34 15.14 -18.98
N ALA A 158 -23.90 14.93 -17.74
CA ALA A 158 -22.80 14.00 -17.46
C ALA A 158 -23.14 12.61 -18.01
N PRO A 159 -22.19 11.91 -18.66
CA PRO A 159 -22.45 10.56 -19.15
C PRO A 159 -22.76 9.64 -17.98
N GLU A 160 -23.63 8.66 -18.20
CA GLU A 160 -23.79 7.59 -17.22
C GLU A 160 -22.45 6.87 -17.07
N PRO A 161 -22.01 6.60 -15.83
CA PRO A 161 -20.80 5.83 -15.65
C PRO A 161 -20.96 4.42 -16.26
N PRO A 162 -19.91 3.84 -16.82
CA PRO A 162 -19.97 2.47 -17.30
C PRO A 162 -20.27 1.52 -16.13
N PRO A 163 -21.17 0.54 -16.29
CA PRO A 163 -21.41 -0.47 -15.27
C PRO A 163 -20.12 -1.26 -15.05
N ARG A 164 -19.55 -1.21 -13.84
CA ARG A 164 -18.52 -2.15 -13.43
C ARG A 164 -19.21 -3.38 -12.84
N THR A 165 -19.10 -4.50 -13.54
CA THR A 165 -19.47 -5.80 -13.00
C THR A 165 -18.24 -6.36 -12.30
N TYR A 166 -18.23 -6.34 -10.97
CA TYR A 166 -17.25 -7.09 -10.21
C TYR A 166 -17.70 -8.56 -10.19
N PRO A 167 -16.78 -9.52 -10.33
CA PRO A 167 -17.17 -10.90 -10.21
C PRO A 167 -17.59 -11.19 -8.77
N GLU A 168 -18.69 -11.89 -8.62
CA GLU A 168 -19.05 -12.51 -7.36
C GLU A 168 -18.01 -13.60 -7.04
N LEU A 169 -17.13 -13.32 -6.09
CA LEU A 169 -16.12 -14.28 -5.64
C LEU A 169 -16.73 -15.19 -4.57
N ALA A 170 -17.34 -16.29 -4.99
CA ALA A 170 -17.96 -17.28 -4.09
C ALA A 170 -16.95 -18.25 -3.42
N TYR A 171 -15.65 -17.94 -3.46
CA TYR A 171 -14.59 -18.81 -2.94
C TYR A 171 -14.31 -18.56 -1.46
N PRO A 172 -13.90 -19.60 -0.69
CA PRO A 172 -13.39 -19.42 0.67
C PRO A 172 -12.24 -18.40 0.71
N THR A 173 -12.34 -17.46 1.65
CA THR A 173 -11.30 -16.47 1.91
C THR A 173 -10.23 -17.04 2.84
N LEU A 174 -9.00 -16.53 2.70
CA LEU A 174 -7.97 -16.72 3.71
C LEU A 174 -8.28 -15.83 4.90
N ALA A 175 -8.73 -16.43 5.99
CA ALA A 175 -8.94 -15.74 7.26
C ALA A 175 -7.59 -15.52 7.96
N LEU A 176 -7.17 -14.27 8.06
CA LEU A 176 -6.05 -13.82 8.90
C LEU A 176 -6.61 -13.15 10.16
N PRO A 177 -5.80 -12.91 11.20
CA PRO A 177 -6.22 -12.10 12.33
C PRO A 177 -6.85 -10.78 11.82
N GLN A 178 -8.06 -10.49 12.31
CA GLN A 178 -8.86 -9.28 12.01
C GLN A 178 -9.40 -9.13 10.57
N ARG A 179 -8.89 -9.86 9.57
CA ARG A 179 -9.21 -9.60 8.14
C ARG A 179 -9.26 -10.87 7.29
N SER A 180 -10.15 -10.90 6.31
CA SER A 180 -10.23 -11.98 5.33
C SER A 180 -9.80 -11.50 3.94
N HIS A 181 -9.15 -12.38 3.18
CA HIS A 181 -8.62 -12.06 1.86
C HIS A 181 -9.12 -13.05 0.79
N HIS A 182 -9.52 -12.53 -0.36
CA HIS A 182 -9.71 -13.33 -1.57
C HIS A 182 -8.35 -13.56 -2.22
N LEU A 183 -8.05 -14.82 -2.55
CA LEU A 183 -6.78 -15.19 -3.13
C LEU A 183 -6.87 -15.35 -4.65
N PHE A 184 -5.83 -14.90 -5.32
CA PHE A 184 -5.62 -15.08 -6.74
C PHE A 184 -4.24 -15.68 -6.96
N THR A 185 -4.17 -16.69 -7.81
CA THR A 185 -2.88 -17.14 -8.35
C THR A 185 -2.60 -16.35 -9.62
N ALA A 186 -1.37 -15.84 -9.71
CA ALA A 186 -0.92 -15.03 -10.80
C ALA A 186 0.49 -15.41 -11.26
N ASP A 187 0.73 -15.21 -12.55
CA ASP A 187 2.10 -15.16 -13.06
C ASP A 187 2.78 -13.91 -12.50
N GLY A 188 3.91 -14.08 -11.81
CA GLY A 188 4.59 -12.96 -11.16
C GLY A 188 5.08 -11.91 -12.14
N ARG A 189 5.39 -12.27 -13.39
CA ARG A 189 5.73 -11.32 -14.45
C ARG A 189 4.51 -10.53 -14.91
N ALA A 190 3.33 -11.14 -14.95
CA ALA A 190 2.08 -10.43 -15.20
C ALA A 190 1.78 -9.41 -14.08
N VAL A 191 2.01 -9.76 -12.81
CA VAL A 191 1.96 -8.78 -11.70
C VAL A 191 3.04 -7.71 -11.84
N ALA A 192 4.23 -8.05 -12.36
CA ALA A 192 5.35 -7.13 -12.45
C ALA A 192 5.24 -6.10 -13.59
N THR A 193 4.61 -6.45 -14.71
CA THR A 193 4.63 -5.63 -15.94
C THR A 193 3.29 -5.54 -16.68
N GLY A 194 2.28 -6.30 -16.26
CA GLY A 194 0.98 -6.31 -16.92
C GLY A 194 0.18 -5.03 -16.67
N ASP A 195 -0.86 -4.81 -17.47
CA ASP A 195 -1.78 -3.69 -17.28
C ASP A 195 -2.56 -3.88 -15.96
N PRO A 196 -2.46 -2.93 -15.01
CA PRO A 196 -3.27 -2.95 -13.79
C PRO A 196 -4.76 -3.09 -14.03
N ALA A 197 -5.28 -2.55 -15.13
CA ALA A 197 -6.69 -2.65 -15.49
C ALA A 197 -7.14 -4.08 -15.80
N GLU A 198 -6.20 -5.02 -16.00
CA GLU A 198 -6.47 -6.44 -16.19
C GLU A 198 -6.27 -7.25 -14.90
N TRP A 199 -5.77 -6.64 -13.83
CA TRP A 199 -5.47 -7.33 -12.59
C TRP A 199 -6.72 -7.79 -11.87
N PHE A 200 -6.65 -9.02 -11.34
CA PHE A 200 -7.57 -9.56 -10.35
C PHE A 200 -9.02 -9.24 -10.68
N THR A 201 -9.43 -9.56 -11.91
CA THR A 201 -10.79 -9.37 -12.47
C THR A 201 -11.16 -7.94 -12.90
N GLY A 202 -10.16 -7.12 -13.20
CA GLY A 202 -10.35 -5.78 -13.75
C GLY A 202 -10.64 -4.70 -12.72
N ILE A 203 -10.29 -4.97 -11.46
CA ILE A 203 -10.52 -4.04 -10.34
C ILE A 203 -9.57 -2.84 -10.45
N GLY A 204 -8.36 -3.04 -10.99
CA GLY A 204 -7.34 -1.99 -11.10
C GLY A 204 -6.69 -1.61 -9.77
N ARG A 205 -6.89 -2.41 -8.72
CA ARG A 205 -6.37 -2.18 -7.38
C ARG A 205 -5.19 -3.10 -7.08
N ALA A 206 -4.20 -2.56 -6.38
CA ALA A 206 -3.08 -3.35 -5.89
C ALA A 206 -3.57 -4.34 -4.81
N PRO A 207 -3.04 -5.57 -4.79
CA PRO A 207 -3.34 -6.55 -3.75
C PRO A 207 -2.71 -6.12 -2.42
N SER A 208 -3.38 -6.41 -1.31
CA SER A 208 -2.86 -6.09 0.03
C SER A 208 -1.76 -7.04 0.48
N LEU A 209 -1.70 -8.23 -0.12
CA LEU A 209 -0.69 -9.25 0.13
C LEU A 209 -0.18 -9.82 -1.18
N VAL A 210 1.14 -10.05 -1.28
CA VAL A 210 1.74 -10.78 -2.40
C VAL A 210 2.83 -11.70 -1.86
N TRP A 211 2.87 -12.96 -2.30
CA TRP A 211 3.96 -13.89 -2.00
C TRP A 211 4.09 -14.97 -3.09
N PRO A 212 5.29 -15.51 -3.35
CA PRO A 212 5.47 -16.64 -4.25
C PRO A 212 5.09 -17.96 -3.57
N HIS A 213 4.77 -18.99 -4.34
CA HIS A 213 4.37 -20.31 -3.82
C HIS A 213 5.41 -20.95 -2.89
N ASP A 214 6.70 -20.69 -3.11
CA ASP A 214 7.80 -21.15 -2.24
C ASP A 214 8.00 -20.29 -0.97
N ARG A 215 7.22 -19.21 -0.82
CA ARG A 215 7.16 -18.33 0.36
C ARG A 215 8.50 -17.66 0.68
N SER A 216 9.35 -17.44 -0.32
CA SER A 216 10.69 -16.87 -0.13
C SER A 216 10.68 -15.37 0.21
N TRP A 217 9.59 -14.66 -0.12
CA TRP A 217 9.35 -13.27 0.24
C TRP A 217 7.85 -13.00 0.38
N THR A 218 7.49 -11.85 0.96
CA THR A 218 6.12 -11.33 0.94
C THR A 218 6.09 -9.81 0.94
N ILE A 219 5.11 -9.24 0.26
CA ILE A 219 4.76 -7.81 0.29
C ILE A 219 3.44 -7.69 1.06
N VAL A 220 3.39 -6.76 2.00
CA VAL A 220 2.21 -6.50 2.85
C VAL A 220 1.91 -5.01 2.84
N SER A 221 0.70 -4.65 2.44
CA SER A 221 0.11 -3.33 2.71
C SER A 221 -1.10 -3.49 3.61
N GLU A 222 -1.11 -2.80 4.73
CA GLU A 222 -2.11 -2.93 5.79
C GLU A 222 -3.03 -1.70 5.79
N VAL A 223 -4.33 -1.85 6.14
CA VAL A 223 -5.29 -0.74 5.96
C VAL A 223 -5.24 0.38 6.97
N ASP A 224 -4.60 0.14 8.09
CA ASP A 224 -4.32 1.10 9.13
C ASP A 224 -2.88 1.66 8.99
N TRP A 225 -2.08 1.14 8.05
CA TRP A 225 -0.74 1.66 7.75
C TRP A 225 -0.67 2.38 6.40
N ASP A 226 0.13 3.43 6.42
CA ASP A 226 0.47 4.34 5.32
C ASP A 226 1.70 3.89 4.51
N THR A 227 2.24 2.71 4.83
CA THR A 227 3.47 2.17 4.27
C THR A 227 3.33 0.71 3.88
N VAL A 228 4.26 0.24 3.05
CA VAL A 228 4.34 -1.16 2.62
C VAL A 228 5.50 -1.84 3.34
N VAL A 229 5.31 -3.08 3.78
CA VAL A 229 6.39 -3.89 4.36
C VAL A 229 6.73 -5.03 3.41
N VAL A 230 8.03 -5.21 3.16
CA VAL A 230 8.57 -6.36 2.44
C VAL A 230 9.35 -7.22 3.42
N ALA A 231 9.11 -8.53 3.40
CA ALA A 231 9.87 -9.49 4.19
C ALA A 231 10.42 -10.58 3.28
N GLY A 232 11.63 -11.06 3.54
CA GLY A 232 12.26 -12.06 2.66
C GLY A 232 13.61 -12.55 3.15
N SER A 233 14.33 -13.22 2.26
CA SER A 233 15.77 -13.48 2.45
C SER A 233 16.55 -12.18 2.54
N ARG A 234 17.74 -12.21 3.15
CA ARG A 234 18.64 -11.06 3.19
C ARG A 234 18.91 -10.49 1.79
N ALA A 235 19.22 -11.36 0.83
CA ALA A 235 19.48 -10.96 -0.56
C ALA A 235 18.28 -10.25 -1.21
N ALA A 236 17.05 -10.69 -0.92
CA ALA A 236 15.84 -10.06 -1.46
C ALA A 236 15.63 -8.66 -0.87
N ILE A 237 15.83 -8.51 0.44
CA ILE A 237 15.68 -7.22 1.11
C ILE A 237 16.80 -6.25 0.74
N ASP A 238 18.04 -6.73 0.60
CA ASP A 238 19.15 -5.90 0.13
C ASP A 238 18.89 -5.37 -1.30
N ALA A 239 18.24 -6.16 -2.17
CA ALA A 239 17.83 -5.70 -3.50
C ALA A 239 16.78 -4.59 -3.45
N VAL A 240 15.81 -4.68 -2.53
CA VAL A 240 14.81 -3.62 -2.30
C VAL A 240 15.44 -2.35 -1.75
N LEU A 241 16.36 -2.49 -0.78
CA LEU A 241 17.06 -1.35 -0.17
C LEU A 241 18.06 -0.68 -1.13
N ALA A 242 18.54 -1.39 -2.14
CA ALA A 242 19.48 -0.88 -3.14
C ALA A 242 18.80 -0.11 -4.29
N ASP A 243 17.48 -0.16 -4.44
CA ASP A 243 16.74 0.59 -5.46
C ASP A 243 16.55 2.04 -5.01
N ASP A 244 17.29 2.96 -5.62
CA ASP A 244 17.30 4.40 -5.30
C ASP A 244 16.04 5.16 -5.75
N THR A 245 15.17 4.52 -6.52
CA THR A 245 13.88 5.08 -6.93
C THR A 245 12.78 4.81 -5.89
N LEU A 246 13.06 3.95 -4.91
CA LEU A 246 12.23 3.69 -3.74
C LEU A 246 12.81 4.39 -2.50
N GLU A 247 11.93 5.00 -1.71
CA GLU A 247 12.30 5.38 -0.36
C GLU A 247 12.08 4.18 0.56
N THR A 248 13.17 3.64 1.10
CA THR A 248 13.14 2.41 1.89
C THR A 248 14.00 2.50 3.13
N ALA A 249 13.66 1.71 4.13
CA ALA A 249 14.48 1.54 5.33
C ALA A 249 14.36 0.12 5.88
N GLU A 250 15.48 -0.42 6.37
CA GLU A 250 15.45 -1.69 7.10
C GLU A 250 14.78 -1.50 8.47
N ILE A 251 13.95 -2.46 8.86
CA ILE A 251 13.27 -2.49 10.16
C ILE A 251 13.55 -3.79 10.91
N PRO A 252 13.62 -3.78 12.25
CA PRO A 252 13.80 -5.00 13.02
C PRO A 252 12.55 -5.87 12.98
N ALA A 253 12.72 -7.19 13.16
CA ALA A 253 11.61 -8.08 13.46
C ALA A 253 10.85 -7.58 14.70
N GLY A 254 9.51 -7.59 14.66
CA GLY A 254 8.64 -7.05 15.71
C GLY A 254 8.61 -5.53 15.81
N ALA A 255 9.02 -4.78 14.77
CA ALA A 255 8.90 -3.33 14.75
C ALA A 255 7.46 -2.88 15.08
N ASP A 256 7.35 -1.84 15.91
CA ASP A 256 6.10 -1.17 16.22
C ASP A 256 5.83 -0.13 15.12
N LEU A 257 4.88 -0.44 14.24
CA LEU A 257 4.47 0.43 13.13
C LEU A 257 3.17 1.18 13.43
N SER A 258 2.68 1.13 14.67
CA SER A 258 1.55 1.95 15.10
C SER A 258 1.92 3.44 15.13
N SER A 259 0.92 4.31 15.30
CA SER A 259 1.12 5.75 15.55
C SER A 259 1.96 6.07 16.79
N LEU A 260 2.18 5.09 17.68
CA LEU A 260 3.06 5.20 18.86
C LEU A 260 4.49 4.70 18.60
N GLY A 261 4.75 4.09 17.44
CA GLY A 261 6.04 3.54 17.04
C GLY A 261 7.11 4.61 16.81
N ASP A 262 6.71 5.80 16.39
CA ASP A 262 7.60 6.95 16.28
C ASP A 262 7.84 7.58 17.66
N ARG A 263 9.02 7.27 18.19
CA ARG A 263 9.53 7.75 19.48
C ARG A 263 10.60 8.82 19.34
N ILE A 264 10.93 9.23 18.11
CA ILE A 264 11.95 10.23 17.83
C ILE A 264 11.26 11.58 17.58
N ASN A 265 10.22 11.58 16.75
CA ASN A 265 9.48 12.78 16.43
C ASN A 265 8.36 13.05 17.46
N PRO A 266 8.16 14.31 17.86
CA PRO A 266 7.15 14.67 18.85
C PRO A 266 5.74 14.40 18.33
N ALA A 267 4.82 14.06 19.23
CA ALA A 267 3.40 13.99 18.88
C ALA A 267 2.91 15.38 18.44
N ARG A 268 2.05 15.40 17.42
CA ARG A 268 1.42 16.63 16.97
C ARG A 268 0.54 17.23 18.05
N THR A 269 0.65 18.55 18.23
CA THR A 269 -0.13 19.29 19.22
C THR A 269 -1.56 19.60 18.75
N ASP A 270 -1.83 19.49 17.45
CA ASP A 270 -3.09 19.86 16.79
C ASP A 270 -3.95 18.65 16.39
N ASN A 271 -3.43 17.43 16.48
CA ASN A 271 -4.16 16.18 16.23
C ASN A 271 -3.81 15.14 17.30
N PRO A 272 -4.44 15.17 18.49
CA PRO A 272 -4.22 14.14 19.48
C PRO A 272 -4.74 12.82 18.93
N SER A 273 -3.89 11.78 18.88
CA SER A 273 -4.31 10.44 18.50
C SER A 273 -5.59 10.03 19.23
N PRO A 274 -6.55 9.34 18.57
CA PRO A 274 -7.77 8.90 19.23
C PRO A 274 -7.43 8.06 20.47
N PRO A 275 -8.17 8.20 21.58
CA PRO A 275 -7.91 7.41 22.78
C PRO A 275 -8.12 5.91 22.50
N ARG A 276 -7.29 5.09 23.14
CA ARG A 276 -7.31 3.61 23.09
C ARG A 276 -8.67 3.01 23.43
#